data_AF-A0A661GQ63-F1
#
_entry.id   AF-A0A661GQ63-F1
#
_cell.length_a   1.000
_cell.length_b   1.000
_cell.length_c   1.000
_cell.angle_alpha   90.00
_cell.angle_beta   90.00
_cell.angle_gamma   90.00
#
_symmetry.space_group_name_H-M   'P 1'
#
loop_
_entity.id
_entity.type
_entity.pdbx_description
1 polymer ?
#
loop_
_entity_poly.entity_id
_entity_poly.type
_entity_poly.pdbx_seq_one_letter_code
_entity_poly.pdbx_strand_id
1 'polypeptide(L)'
;MDYRLEDDSMKGARLRQKGKDSKITLAYVEATSSSLPPPHIKATKTSLLRRTIKGNGEFTVTGPAIIRKLAVNHTCAGVRMNIFFDDEPAPSVEVDLADFFGPFKGSAFGDNACYLPMPFAKKMKVVVSGAKDDAVWNFDVEAEPFQALEKDWGYFHARSDHLFGASGYDQFQILNTTGRGKWLGMSLYNTQHDHGGGDFAIIDGGTANPSFLHGINGEDYFSFAFFGQGENFPYSEAFANDVGRMRLHLENPYVFNESINIAWGVTKGVNPRSVAYWYQEDAKSKVLSAEQAQGLKWKVFGPVGVPLLADGNTPDVSDPEKLFAALPAEADLDAGKPAEAYHIMFTKTNKGTFNGWAEQYAVGGHLNLMYIYGHAMELHDHMHMGYYARCMMAKTELSVGKAQTVELQLSYDDPLVVEVNGKKVFQDLELRQGFTTTTFDADLLKGGNKVVVKMLDTPNNNTCWAGISLRIFDVGGSEIELNR
;
A
#
# COMPACT_ATOMS: atom_id res chain seq x y z
N MET A 1 -0.14 26.17 2.05
CA MET A 1 -1.08 26.46 0.95
C MET A 1 -2.41 25.90 1.37
N ASP A 2 -3.47 26.69 1.30
CA ASP A 2 -4.84 26.25 1.61
C ASP A 2 -5.52 25.91 0.28
N TYR A 3 -5.89 24.65 0.09
CA TYR A 3 -6.43 24.12 -1.18
C TYR A 3 -7.96 24.20 -1.26
N ARG A 4 -8.60 24.79 -0.26
CA ARG A 4 -10.06 24.94 -0.21
C ARG A 4 -10.46 26.19 -1.01
N LEU A 5 -10.63 26.02 -2.32
CA LEU A 5 -10.96 27.13 -3.24
C LEU A 5 -12.35 27.74 -3.01
N GLU A 6 -13.24 27.05 -2.29
CA GLU A 6 -14.61 27.50 -2.00
C GLU A 6 -14.90 27.69 -0.50
N ASP A 7 -13.88 27.63 0.36
CA ASP A 7 -14.06 27.82 1.81
C ASP A 7 -13.89 29.29 2.21
N ASP A 8 -15.02 29.96 2.44
CA ASP A 8 -15.09 31.36 2.89
C ASP A 8 -14.81 31.54 4.40
N SER A 9 -14.59 30.46 5.18
CA SER A 9 -14.36 30.54 6.64
C SER A 9 -13.12 31.34 7.03
N MET A 10 -12.17 31.48 6.09
CA MET A 10 -10.91 32.22 6.27
C MET A 10 -10.83 33.46 5.38
N LYS A 11 -11.94 33.92 4.80
CA LYS A 11 -11.97 35.08 3.91
C LYS A 11 -11.45 36.32 4.65
N GLY A 12 -10.28 36.81 4.22
CA GLY A 12 -9.60 37.94 4.84
C GLY A 12 -8.66 37.58 6.00
N ALA A 13 -8.41 36.31 6.33
CA ALA A 13 -7.37 35.94 7.30
C ALA A 13 -6.22 35.23 6.58
N ARG A 14 -5.03 35.86 6.52
CA ARG A 14 -3.85 35.26 5.85
C ARG A 14 -2.73 35.01 6.85
N LEU A 15 -2.17 33.81 6.89
CA LEU A 15 -0.98 33.54 7.68
C LEU A 15 0.25 34.15 6.98
N ARG A 16 0.88 35.13 7.61
CA ARG A 16 2.06 35.83 7.09
C ARG A 16 3.29 35.49 7.92
N GLN A 17 4.35 35.10 7.22
CA GLN A 17 5.68 34.96 7.78
C GLN A 17 6.35 36.34 7.93
N LYS A 18 6.99 36.57 9.08
CA LYS A 18 7.89 37.72 9.31
C LYS A 18 9.17 37.25 9.96
N GLY A 19 10.31 37.75 9.48
CA GLY A 19 11.64 37.43 9.99
C GLY A 19 12.56 36.84 8.92
N LYS A 20 13.81 36.60 9.31
CA LYS A 20 14.84 35.91 8.52
C LYS A 20 15.57 34.91 9.43
N ASP A 21 16.22 33.93 8.80
CA ASP A 21 17.00 32.88 9.47
C ASP A 21 16.18 32.12 10.52
N SER A 22 16.76 31.81 11.69
CA SER A 22 16.11 31.04 12.76
C SER A 22 15.06 31.82 13.58
N LYS A 23 14.76 33.07 13.22
CA LYS A 23 13.79 33.93 13.93
C LYS A 23 12.59 34.24 13.05
N ILE A 24 11.92 33.18 12.62
CA ILE A 24 10.65 33.29 11.90
C ILE A 24 9.49 33.33 12.89
N THR A 25 8.58 34.28 12.67
CA THR A 25 7.28 34.34 13.35
C THR A 25 6.17 34.24 12.30
N LEU A 26 5.13 33.49 12.63
CA LEU A 26 3.92 33.36 11.81
C LEU A 26 2.79 34.11 12.52
N ALA A 27 2.11 35.01 11.82
CA ALA A 27 0.98 35.74 12.35
C ALA A 27 -0.12 35.84 11.29
N TYR A 28 -1.38 35.66 11.71
CA TYR A 28 -2.51 35.97 10.83
C TYR A 28 -2.60 37.50 10.68
N VAL A 29 -2.60 37.98 9.44
CA VAL A 29 -2.93 39.36 9.07
C VAL A 29 -4.35 39.41 8.54
N GLU A 30 -5.00 40.57 8.72
CA GLU A 30 -6.38 40.84 8.29
C GLU A 30 -7.47 40.04 9.06
N ALA A 31 -7.08 39.18 10.01
CA ALA A 31 -7.99 38.54 10.97
C ALA A 31 -8.42 39.53 12.07
N THR A 32 -9.73 39.68 12.31
CA THR A 32 -10.22 40.29 13.55
C THR A 32 -10.21 39.25 14.66
N SER A 33 -10.02 39.64 15.92
CA SER A 33 -10.01 38.70 17.06
C SER A 33 -11.29 37.87 17.20
N SER A 34 -12.39 38.28 16.53
CA SER A 34 -13.65 37.56 16.46
C SER A 34 -13.76 36.56 15.29
N SER A 35 -12.83 36.55 14.34
CA SER A 35 -12.83 35.65 13.18
C SER A 35 -11.91 34.44 13.35
N LEU A 36 -11.12 34.38 14.42
CA LEU A 36 -10.29 33.22 14.75
C LEU A 36 -11.05 32.38 15.78
N PRO A 37 -11.35 31.10 15.53
CA PRO A 37 -11.87 30.23 16.57
C PRO A 37 -10.87 30.24 17.73
N PRO A 38 -11.33 30.37 18.99
CA PRO A 38 -10.42 30.30 20.12
C PRO A 38 -9.67 28.97 20.04
N PRO A 39 -8.35 28.92 20.34
CA PRO A 39 -7.65 27.66 20.39
C PRO A 39 -8.33 26.78 21.44
N HIS A 40 -9.13 25.81 21.00
CA HIS A 40 -9.81 24.83 21.85
C HIS A 40 -8.82 23.80 22.42
N ILE A 41 -7.55 24.15 22.60
CA ILE A 41 -6.57 23.29 23.22
C ILE A 41 -6.58 23.61 24.71
N LYS A 42 -7.55 23.04 25.44
CA LYS A 42 -7.40 22.90 26.89
C LYS A 42 -6.21 21.96 27.10
N ALA A 43 -5.19 22.40 27.85
CA ALA A 43 -4.10 21.52 28.24
C ALA A 43 -4.69 20.34 29.03
N THR A 44 -4.66 19.14 28.45
CA THR A 44 -5.08 17.94 29.17
C THR A 44 -3.99 17.52 30.15
N LYS A 45 -4.39 17.11 31.35
CA LYS A 45 -3.44 16.61 32.34
C LYS A 45 -2.95 15.23 31.94
N THR A 46 -1.65 15.09 31.72
CA THR A 46 -0.99 13.79 31.57
C THR A 46 -0.33 13.36 32.89
N SER A 47 -0.14 12.05 33.05
CA SER A 47 0.65 11.45 34.12
C SER A 47 1.84 10.70 33.54
N LEU A 48 3.04 10.98 34.04
CA LEU A 48 4.26 10.24 33.66
C LEU A 48 4.41 8.99 34.51
N LEU A 49 4.47 7.84 33.85
CA LEU A 49 4.67 6.53 34.44
C LEU A 49 6.03 5.98 34.00
N ARG A 50 6.91 5.70 34.95
CA ARG A 50 8.19 5.03 34.69
C ARG A 50 8.05 3.53 34.88
N ARG A 51 8.56 2.74 33.93
CA ARG A 51 8.52 1.27 33.97
C ARG A 51 9.88 0.72 33.59
N THR A 52 10.29 -0.37 34.23
CA THR A 52 11.57 -1.02 33.95
C THR A 52 11.33 -2.50 33.66
N ILE A 53 11.91 -2.99 32.58
CA ILE A 53 11.99 -4.41 32.24
C ILE A 53 13.46 -4.82 32.24
N LYS A 54 13.78 -5.98 32.84
CA LYS A 54 15.10 -6.62 32.76
C LYS A 54 15.01 -7.83 31.84
N GLY A 55 15.92 -7.93 30.87
CA GLY A 55 15.86 -8.93 29.82
C GLY A 55 14.51 -8.93 29.11
N ASN A 56 13.88 -10.10 29.05
CA ASN A 56 12.50 -10.25 28.58
C ASN A 56 11.53 -10.00 29.75
N GLY A 57 10.40 -9.36 29.47
CA GLY A 57 9.38 -9.11 30.49
C GLY A 57 8.27 -8.20 30.00
N GLU A 58 7.43 -7.75 30.93
CA GLU A 58 6.24 -6.98 30.60
C GLU A 58 5.87 -5.98 31.69
N PHE A 59 5.06 -4.98 31.32
CA PHE A 59 4.34 -4.13 32.27
C PHE A 59 2.94 -3.80 31.75
N THR A 60 2.06 -3.37 32.65
CA THR A 60 0.69 -2.93 32.31
C THR A 60 0.44 -1.51 32.79
N VAL A 61 -0.32 -0.76 31.99
CA VAL A 61 -0.92 0.54 32.33
C VAL A 61 -2.43 0.37 32.37
N THR A 62 -3.06 0.76 33.47
CA THR A 62 -4.52 0.71 33.64
C THR A 62 -5.16 1.97 33.08
N GLY A 63 -6.27 1.81 32.35
CA GLY A 63 -7.04 2.87 31.71
C GLY A 63 -8.42 3.08 32.36
N PRO A 64 -9.36 3.72 31.66
CA PRO A 64 -9.26 4.25 30.30
C PRO A 64 -8.24 5.39 30.15
N ALA A 65 -7.38 5.33 29.13
CA ALA A 65 -6.40 6.38 28.86
C ALA A 65 -5.91 6.38 27.41
N ILE A 66 -5.38 7.53 26.97
CA ILE A 66 -4.59 7.67 25.74
C ILE A 66 -3.13 7.77 26.14
N ILE A 67 -2.28 6.89 25.63
CA ILE A 67 -0.84 7.13 25.71
C ILE A 67 -0.49 8.24 24.72
N ARG A 68 0.05 9.34 25.23
CA ARG A 68 0.52 10.50 24.44
C ARG A 68 2.01 10.42 24.13
N LYS A 69 2.75 9.64 24.91
CA LYS A 69 4.17 9.36 24.69
C LYS A 69 4.52 7.98 25.22
N LEU A 70 5.18 7.18 24.41
CA LEU A 70 5.87 5.96 24.79
C LEU A 70 7.34 6.12 24.41
N ALA A 71 8.24 6.24 25.39
CA ALA A 71 9.67 6.37 25.16
C ALA A 71 10.46 5.26 25.85
N VAL A 72 11.61 4.89 25.27
CA VAL A 72 12.54 3.92 25.84
C VAL A 72 13.97 4.46 25.84
N ASN A 73 14.77 4.12 26.84
CA ASN A 73 16.13 4.63 26.99
C ASN A 73 17.09 4.24 25.84
N HIS A 74 16.84 3.11 25.17
CA HIS A 74 17.63 2.63 24.03
C HIS A 74 16.83 1.59 23.24
N THR A 75 17.28 1.29 22.02
CA THR A 75 16.69 0.29 21.14
C THR A 75 17.75 -0.74 20.72
N CYS A 76 17.32 -1.91 20.26
CA CYS A 76 18.20 -2.98 19.79
C CYS A 76 17.49 -3.80 18.72
N ALA A 77 18.15 -4.00 17.58
CA ALA A 77 17.62 -4.85 16.51
C ALA A 77 17.54 -6.31 16.98
N GLY A 78 16.46 -6.99 16.59
CA GLY A 78 16.14 -8.36 17.03
C GLY A 78 15.38 -8.43 18.36
N VAL A 79 15.20 -7.31 19.07
CA VAL A 79 14.34 -7.24 20.25
C VAL A 79 12.93 -6.83 19.82
N ARG A 80 11.93 -7.64 20.17
CA ARG A 80 10.53 -7.40 19.82
C ARG A 80 9.78 -6.68 20.93
N MET A 81 8.98 -5.70 20.55
CA MET A 81 8.00 -5.05 21.42
C MET A 81 6.59 -5.35 20.93
N ASN A 82 5.81 -5.98 21.80
CA ASN A 82 4.41 -6.27 21.55
C ASN A 82 3.53 -5.44 22.50
N ILE A 83 2.52 -4.76 21.97
CA ILE A 83 1.53 -4.01 22.74
C ILE A 83 0.15 -4.61 22.53
N PHE A 84 -0.52 -4.92 23.63
CA PHE A 84 -1.87 -5.46 23.69
C PHE A 84 -2.77 -4.40 24.30
N PHE A 85 -3.86 -4.06 23.61
CA PHE A 85 -4.89 -3.19 24.17
C PHE A 85 -6.03 -4.02 24.73
N ASP A 86 -6.51 -3.59 25.89
CA ASP A 86 -7.60 -4.18 26.64
C ASP A 86 -7.39 -5.66 26.92
N ASP A 87 -8.41 -6.47 26.74
CA ASP A 87 -8.35 -7.93 26.97
C ASP A 87 -8.13 -8.70 25.67
N GLU A 88 -7.71 -8.04 24.59
CA GLU A 88 -7.41 -8.70 23.32
C GLU A 88 -6.13 -9.55 23.44
N PRO A 89 -6.20 -10.87 23.16
CA PRO A 89 -5.04 -11.75 23.26
C PRO A 89 -4.01 -11.53 22.16
N ALA A 90 -4.38 -11.02 20.99
CA ALA A 90 -3.44 -10.69 19.91
C ALA A 90 -2.84 -9.28 20.08
N PRO A 91 -1.56 -9.07 19.77
CA PRO A 91 -0.97 -7.73 19.84
C PRO A 91 -1.51 -6.84 18.72
N SER A 92 -1.82 -5.58 19.05
CA SER A 92 -2.14 -4.53 18.06
C SER A 92 -0.86 -3.87 17.52
N VAL A 93 0.18 -3.82 18.35
CA VAL A 93 1.53 -3.40 17.94
C VAL A 93 2.45 -4.60 18.05
N GLU A 94 3.08 -4.99 16.96
CA GLU A 94 4.00 -6.12 16.90
C GLU A 94 5.23 -5.76 16.06
N VAL A 95 6.29 -5.27 16.74
CA VAL A 95 7.38 -4.55 16.05
C VAL A 95 8.76 -4.97 16.54
N ASP A 96 9.75 -4.84 15.65
CA ASP A 96 11.15 -4.75 16.06
C ASP A 96 11.39 -3.40 16.72
N LEU A 97 11.99 -3.39 17.91
CA LEU A 97 12.14 -2.20 18.73
C LEU A 97 13.04 -1.15 18.05
N ALA A 98 14.08 -1.57 17.31
CA ALA A 98 14.95 -0.65 16.62
C ALA A 98 14.28 -0.04 15.38
N ASP A 99 13.64 -0.87 14.55
CA ASP A 99 12.96 -0.38 13.35
C ASP A 99 11.70 0.46 13.70
N PHE A 100 11.01 0.20 14.83
CA PHE A 100 9.83 0.98 15.23
C PHE A 100 10.13 2.45 15.52
N PHE A 101 11.19 2.71 16.30
CA PHE A 101 11.59 4.07 16.65
C PHE A 101 12.46 4.70 15.58
N GLY A 102 13.35 3.92 14.96
CA GLY A 102 14.21 4.38 13.87
C GLY A 102 15.07 5.61 14.20
N PRO A 103 15.67 6.23 13.17
CA PRO A 103 16.43 7.48 13.30
C PRO A 103 15.55 8.75 13.33
N PHE A 104 14.22 8.58 13.28
CA PHE A 104 13.24 9.62 12.98
C PHE A 104 13.07 10.64 14.12
N LYS A 105 12.90 11.91 13.74
CA LYS A 105 12.79 13.07 14.65
C LYS A 105 11.64 14.01 14.28
N GLY A 106 10.69 13.53 13.48
CA GLY A 106 9.52 14.26 13.04
C GLY A 106 8.45 14.44 14.13
N SER A 107 7.22 14.66 13.69
CA SER A 107 6.08 14.96 14.55
C SER A 107 5.62 13.81 15.45
N ALA A 108 5.88 12.57 15.02
CA ALA A 108 5.39 11.36 15.68
C ALA A 108 6.50 10.58 16.41
N PHE A 109 7.77 10.80 16.06
CA PHE A 109 8.90 10.04 16.58
C PHE A 109 10.07 10.96 16.89
N GLY A 110 10.84 10.64 17.93
CA GLY A 110 12.05 11.39 18.28
C GLY A 110 12.68 10.90 19.57
N ASP A 111 14.00 10.75 19.60
CA ASP A 111 14.79 10.32 20.77
C ASP A 111 14.25 9.02 21.42
N ASN A 112 14.01 7.99 20.59
CA ASN A 112 13.39 6.71 21.00
C ASN A 112 12.02 6.88 21.69
N ALA A 113 11.27 7.92 21.30
CA ALA A 113 9.89 8.14 21.71
C ALA A 113 8.93 8.09 20.53
N CYS A 114 7.74 7.59 20.79
CA CYS A 114 6.58 7.62 19.89
C CYS A 114 5.51 8.49 20.54
N TYR A 115 5.00 9.44 19.77
CA TYR A 115 3.98 10.42 20.14
C TYR A 115 2.63 10.16 19.45
N LEU A 116 2.52 9.08 18.67
CA LEU A 116 1.25 8.65 18.09
C LEU A 116 0.29 8.26 19.24
N PRO A 117 -0.92 8.86 19.30
CA PRO A 117 -1.88 8.56 20.36
C PRO A 117 -2.27 7.08 20.42
N MET A 118 -2.14 6.43 21.57
CA MET A 118 -2.57 5.03 21.75
C MET A 118 -3.73 4.96 22.74
N PRO A 119 -4.99 5.12 22.29
CA PRO A 119 -6.15 5.05 23.17
C PRO A 119 -6.53 3.60 23.48
N PHE A 120 -7.01 3.35 24.71
CA PHE A 120 -7.50 2.05 25.15
C PHE A 120 -8.53 2.18 26.29
N ALA A 121 -9.50 1.26 26.36
CA ALA A 121 -10.64 1.39 27.27
C ALA A 121 -10.39 0.85 28.69
N LYS A 122 -9.54 -0.18 28.82
CA LYS A 122 -9.31 -0.93 30.06
C LYS A 122 -7.84 -0.94 30.46
N LYS A 123 -6.94 -1.38 29.57
CA LYS A 123 -5.51 -1.49 29.86
C LYS A 123 -4.65 -1.50 28.60
N MET A 124 -3.38 -1.15 28.74
CA MET A 124 -2.35 -1.40 27.75
C MET A 124 -1.27 -2.25 28.39
N LYS A 125 -0.96 -3.41 27.79
CA LYS A 125 0.15 -4.26 28.21
C LYS A 125 1.27 -4.19 27.19
N VAL A 126 2.49 -3.92 27.64
CA VAL A 126 3.71 -3.90 26.81
C VAL A 126 4.57 -5.10 27.20
N VAL A 127 4.99 -5.87 26.21
CA VAL A 127 5.84 -7.06 26.37
C VAL A 127 7.10 -6.87 25.52
N VAL A 128 8.27 -7.07 26.12
CA VAL A 128 9.58 -7.08 25.46
C VAL A 128 10.12 -8.51 25.43
N SER A 129 10.54 -8.97 24.26
CA SER A 129 11.07 -10.32 24.04
C SER A 129 12.28 -10.34 23.10
N GLY A 130 13.10 -11.38 23.14
CA GLY A 130 14.34 -11.50 22.36
C GLY A 130 15.54 -10.72 22.92
N ALA A 131 15.41 -10.11 24.10
CA ALA A 131 16.48 -9.41 24.78
C ALA A 131 17.42 -10.36 25.55
N LYS A 132 18.67 -9.95 25.71
CA LYS A 132 19.64 -10.60 26.62
C LYS A 132 19.22 -10.38 28.07
N ASP A 133 19.50 -11.35 28.95
CA ASP A 133 19.09 -11.30 30.36
C ASP A 133 19.60 -10.09 31.15
N ASP A 134 20.75 -9.54 30.74
CA ASP A 134 21.38 -8.36 31.36
C ASP A 134 20.91 -7.01 30.79
N ALA A 135 20.08 -7.02 29.74
CA ALA A 135 19.52 -5.80 29.17
C ALA A 135 18.54 -5.13 30.15
N VAL A 136 18.54 -3.80 30.22
CA VAL A 136 17.63 -3.02 31.08
C VAL A 136 16.91 -1.95 30.26
N TRP A 137 15.61 -2.15 30.08
CA TRP A 137 14.73 -1.26 29.33
C TRP A 137 13.98 -0.35 30.30
N ASN A 138 14.22 0.96 30.21
CA ASN A 138 13.49 1.95 30.99
C ASN A 138 12.53 2.70 30.07
N PHE A 139 11.24 2.58 30.37
CA PHE A 139 10.15 3.21 29.64
C PHE A 139 9.59 4.41 30.39
N ASP A 140 9.45 5.52 29.68
CA ASP A 140 8.69 6.69 30.10
C ASP A 140 7.37 6.70 29.32
N VAL A 141 6.26 6.55 30.04
CA VAL A 141 4.90 6.48 29.46
C VAL A 141 4.07 7.65 29.96
N GLU A 142 3.68 8.56 29.07
CA GLU A 142 2.77 9.67 29.41
C GLU A 142 1.34 9.29 29.03
N ALA A 143 0.47 9.18 30.05
CA ALA A 143 -0.92 8.77 29.88
C ALA A 143 -1.89 9.93 30.18
N GLU A 144 -2.86 10.12 29.31
CA GLU A 144 -3.98 11.05 29.44
C GLU A 144 -5.26 10.28 29.77
N PRO A 145 -5.85 10.41 30.96
CA PRO A 145 -7.10 9.74 31.30
C PRO A 145 -8.29 10.37 30.56
N PHE A 146 -9.26 9.54 30.16
CA PHE A 146 -10.54 9.97 29.58
C PHE A 146 -11.71 9.21 30.20
N GLN A 147 -12.95 9.62 29.91
CA GLN A 147 -14.14 8.98 30.50
C GLN A 147 -14.57 7.71 29.76
N ALA A 148 -14.75 7.79 28.44
CA ALA A 148 -15.11 6.66 27.59
C ALA A 148 -14.40 6.78 26.24
N LEU A 149 -14.08 5.64 25.64
CA LEU A 149 -13.41 5.57 24.36
C LEU A 149 -14.45 5.89 23.28
N GLU A 150 -14.17 6.89 22.44
CA GLU A 150 -15.04 7.17 21.30
C GLU A 150 -14.81 6.13 20.21
N LYS A 151 -15.90 5.64 19.62
CA LYS A 151 -15.87 4.61 18.58
C LYS A 151 -14.96 4.97 17.40
N ASP A 152 -14.93 6.24 17.03
CA ASP A 152 -14.22 6.72 15.83
C ASP A 152 -12.73 7.02 16.04
N TRP A 153 -12.23 6.93 17.29
CA TRP A 153 -10.80 7.08 17.57
C TRP A 153 -10.00 5.90 17.02
N GLY A 154 -10.53 4.69 17.16
CA GLY A 154 -9.82 3.43 16.86
C GLY A 154 -8.63 3.18 17.79
N TYR A 155 -8.04 1.99 17.68
CA TYR A 155 -6.82 1.59 18.36
C TYR A 155 -5.63 1.83 17.44
N PHE A 156 -4.49 2.20 18.02
CA PHE A 156 -3.24 2.29 17.28
C PHE A 156 -2.74 0.88 16.94
N HIS A 157 -2.29 0.67 15.72
CA HIS A 157 -1.64 -0.55 15.30
C HIS A 157 -0.31 -0.23 14.62
N ALA A 158 0.65 -1.12 14.81
CA ALA A 158 1.88 -1.10 14.03
C ALA A 158 2.45 -2.50 13.87
N ARG A 159 3.05 -2.78 12.72
CA ARG A 159 3.60 -4.10 12.43
C ARG A 159 4.90 -3.96 11.67
N SER A 160 5.93 -4.63 12.18
CA SER A 160 7.18 -4.78 11.43
C SER A 160 7.13 -6.00 10.54
N ASP A 161 7.61 -5.86 9.32
CA ASP A 161 7.84 -6.98 8.40
C ASP A 161 9.27 -6.96 7.85
N HIS A 162 9.74 -8.11 7.39
CA HIS A 162 11.06 -8.30 6.83
C HIS A 162 11.01 -9.39 5.76
N LEU A 163 11.31 -9.00 4.52
CA LEU A 163 11.50 -9.94 3.43
C LEU A 163 12.98 -10.29 3.33
N PHE A 164 13.30 -11.58 3.29
CA PHE A 164 14.66 -12.05 3.03
C PHE A 164 14.78 -12.53 1.59
N GLY A 165 15.78 -12.03 0.87
CA GLY A 165 16.11 -12.46 -0.48
C GLY A 165 14.98 -12.16 -1.46
N ALA A 166 14.58 -10.89 -1.55
CA ALA A 166 13.54 -10.45 -2.46
C ALA A 166 13.75 -11.03 -3.88
N SER A 167 12.69 -11.52 -4.51
CA SER A 167 12.80 -12.11 -5.85
C SER A 167 13.10 -11.04 -6.92
N GLY A 168 12.71 -9.79 -6.63
CA GLY A 168 12.67 -8.68 -7.59
C GLY A 168 11.44 -8.77 -8.53
N TYR A 169 10.62 -9.81 -8.40
CA TYR A 169 9.40 -10.04 -9.18
C TYR A 169 8.14 -9.86 -8.32
N ASP A 170 8.24 -10.12 -7.02
CA ASP A 170 7.15 -9.93 -6.07
C ASP A 170 7.37 -8.63 -5.29
N GLN A 171 6.27 -7.97 -4.97
CA GLN A 171 6.30 -6.82 -4.08
C GLN A 171 6.60 -7.23 -2.65
N PHE A 172 7.25 -6.33 -1.93
CA PHE A 172 7.29 -6.43 -0.48
C PHE A 172 5.94 -5.95 0.10
N GLN A 173 5.15 -6.89 0.62
CA GLN A 173 3.88 -6.57 1.27
C GLN A 173 4.15 -5.80 2.57
N ILE A 174 3.66 -4.57 2.66
CA ILE A 174 3.81 -3.72 3.85
C ILE A 174 2.66 -3.93 4.82
N LEU A 175 1.44 -3.93 4.30
CA LEU A 175 0.23 -4.18 5.08
C LEU A 175 -0.83 -4.82 4.19
N ASN A 176 -1.50 -5.86 4.68
CA ASN A 176 -2.77 -6.30 4.11
C ASN A 176 -3.72 -6.59 5.28
N THR A 177 -4.77 -5.79 5.45
CA THR A 177 -5.69 -5.92 6.58
C THR A 177 -7.13 -5.65 6.15
N THR A 178 -8.06 -6.21 6.93
CA THR A 178 -9.50 -6.01 6.76
C THR A 178 -10.09 -5.23 7.94
N GLY A 179 -11.32 -4.73 7.80
CA GLY A 179 -12.03 -3.91 8.78
C GLY A 179 -12.02 -2.41 8.43
N ARG A 180 -12.53 -1.59 9.34
CA ARG A 180 -12.58 -0.12 9.19
C ARG A 180 -11.41 0.53 9.91
N GLY A 181 -10.71 1.44 9.22
CA GLY A 181 -9.54 2.11 9.78
C GLY A 181 -8.99 3.24 8.93
N LYS A 182 -7.78 3.67 9.31
CA LYS A 182 -7.04 4.77 8.71
C LYS A 182 -5.57 4.38 8.61
N TRP A 183 -5.06 4.19 7.41
CA TRP A 183 -3.63 4.06 7.17
C TRP A 183 -2.96 5.38 7.46
N LEU A 184 -1.92 5.33 8.31
CA LEU A 184 -1.16 6.51 8.66
C LEU A 184 0.14 6.58 7.87
N GLY A 185 0.82 5.47 7.62
CA GLY A 185 2.08 5.52 6.89
C GLY A 185 3.00 4.37 7.23
N MET A 186 4.25 4.50 6.82
CA MET A 186 5.27 3.48 7.03
C MET A 186 6.65 4.07 7.26
N SER A 187 7.51 3.27 7.88
CA SER A 187 8.95 3.37 7.72
C SER A 187 9.48 2.20 6.87
N LEU A 188 10.54 2.45 6.10
CA LEU A 188 11.18 1.48 5.22
C LEU A 188 12.70 1.53 5.36
N TYR A 189 13.32 0.36 5.24
CA TYR A 189 14.74 0.15 5.36
C TYR A 189 15.23 -0.87 4.33
N ASN A 190 16.47 -0.70 3.89
CA ASN A 190 17.20 -1.62 3.02
C ASN A 190 16.45 -2.01 1.73
N THR A 191 15.69 -1.08 1.17
CA THR A 191 15.01 -1.26 -0.12
C THR A 191 15.98 -1.13 -1.30
N GLN A 192 17.13 -0.46 -1.12
CA GLN A 192 18.12 -0.08 -2.15
C GLN A 192 17.56 0.69 -3.35
N HIS A 193 16.27 1.02 -3.32
CA HIS A 193 15.52 1.33 -4.51
C HIS A 193 14.75 2.63 -4.37
N ASP A 194 15.07 3.52 -5.30
CA ASP A 194 14.38 4.79 -5.53
C ASP A 194 13.52 4.65 -6.82
N HIS A 195 14.00 4.09 -7.95
CA HIS A 195 13.26 4.15 -9.23
C HIS A 195 12.83 2.82 -9.88
N GLY A 196 11.81 2.18 -9.35
CA GLY A 196 11.23 0.98 -10.00
C GLY A 196 10.19 0.29 -9.13
N GLY A 197 9.32 1.16 -8.63
CA GLY A 197 8.22 0.83 -7.76
C GLY A 197 8.20 1.78 -6.58
N GLY A 198 7.14 2.58 -6.49
CA GLY A 198 6.77 3.33 -5.30
C GLY A 198 5.81 2.54 -4.43
N ASP A 199 4.98 3.28 -3.70
CA ASP A 199 3.84 2.73 -3.00
C ASP A 199 2.80 2.20 -3.98
N PHE A 200 2.23 1.06 -3.63
CA PHE A 200 1.05 0.52 -4.26
C PHE A 200 0.00 0.35 -3.18
N ALA A 201 -1.14 1.02 -3.34
CA ALA A 201 -2.24 0.91 -2.40
C ALA A 201 -3.54 0.54 -3.11
N ILE A 202 -4.22 -0.46 -2.55
CA ILE A 202 -5.61 -0.76 -2.86
C ILE A 202 -6.42 -0.57 -1.59
N ILE A 203 -7.40 0.31 -1.66
CA ILE A 203 -8.27 0.67 -0.55
C ILE A 203 -9.67 0.18 -0.91
N ASP A 204 -10.30 -0.55 0.02
CA ASP A 204 -11.64 -1.11 -0.14
C ASP A 204 -11.77 -1.89 -1.46
N GLY A 205 -10.72 -2.66 -1.79
CA GLY A 205 -10.60 -3.49 -2.99
C GLY A 205 -11.73 -4.51 -3.16
N GLY A 206 -12.37 -4.86 -2.04
CA GLY A 206 -13.56 -5.70 -1.97
C GLY A 206 -14.89 -4.96 -2.13
N THR A 207 -14.91 -3.71 -2.57
CA THR A 207 -16.16 -2.96 -2.73
C THR A 207 -16.45 -2.64 -4.20
N ALA A 208 -17.67 -2.17 -4.47
CA ALA A 208 -18.02 -1.63 -5.78
C ALA A 208 -17.25 -0.33 -6.13
N ASN A 209 -16.59 0.30 -5.16
CA ASN A 209 -15.90 1.58 -5.33
C ASN A 209 -14.48 1.51 -4.71
N PRO A 210 -13.59 0.65 -5.22
CA PRO A 210 -12.24 0.59 -4.71
C PRO A 210 -11.49 1.89 -5.05
N SER A 211 -10.53 2.26 -4.21
CA SER A 211 -9.57 3.32 -4.53
C SER A 211 -8.20 2.74 -4.76
N PHE A 212 -7.49 3.31 -5.72
CA PHE A 212 -6.20 2.83 -6.18
C PHE A 212 -5.18 3.96 -6.13
N LEU A 213 -4.01 3.69 -5.54
CA LEU A 213 -2.87 4.61 -5.58
C LEU A 213 -1.65 3.85 -6.06
N HIS A 214 -0.91 4.48 -6.94
CA HIS A 214 0.33 3.95 -7.49
C HIS A 214 1.34 5.07 -7.63
N GLY A 215 2.39 4.99 -6.81
CA GLY A 215 3.52 5.90 -6.84
C GLY A 215 4.43 5.63 -8.02
N ILE A 216 5.09 6.68 -8.51
CA ILE A 216 5.96 6.62 -9.68
C ILE A 216 7.33 6.05 -9.28
N ASN A 217 7.96 6.65 -8.27
CA ASN A 217 9.21 6.18 -7.70
C ASN A 217 9.12 6.15 -6.16
N GLY A 218 9.97 5.35 -5.54
CA GLY A 218 10.07 5.18 -4.10
C GLY A 218 10.48 6.45 -3.36
N GLU A 219 11.38 7.28 -3.91
CA GLU A 219 11.75 8.56 -3.30
C GLU A 219 10.60 9.57 -3.29
N ASP A 220 9.79 9.56 -4.35
CA ASP A 220 8.67 10.48 -4.54
C ASP A 220 7.66 10.33 -3.39
N TYR A 221 7.38 9.09 -2.97
CA TYR A 221 6.51 8.79 -1.81
C TYR A 221 7.02 9.45 -0.52
N PHE A 222 8.34 9.48 -0.33
CA PHE A 222 8.99 10.11 0.82
C PHE A 222 9.28 11.61 0.60
N SER A 223 8.61 12.23 -0.39
CA SER A 223 8.63 13.68 -0.63
C SER A 223 10.00 14.25 -1.00
N PHE A 224 10.83 13.48 -1.71
CA PHE A 224 12.06 13.97 -2.32
C PHE A 224 12.20 13.45 -3.75
N ALA A 225 13.25 13.87 -4.47
CA ALA A 225 13.51 13.49 -5.86
C ALA A 225 15.01 13.32 -6.11
N PHE A 226 15.37 12.60 -7.17
CA PHE A 226 16.76 12.43 -7.65
C PHE A 226 17.71 11.70 -6.69
N PHE A 227 17.25 10.58 -6.11
CA PHE A 227 18.02 9.59 -5.37
C PHE A 227 18.68 10.03 -4.05
N GLY A 228 18.96 9.03 -3.20
CA GLY A 228 19.89 9.18 -2.09
C GLY A 228 19.24 9.60 -0.78
N GLN A 229 19.40 10.87 -0.40
CA GLN A 229 18.92 11.40 0.87
C GLN A 229 17.96 12.56 0.60
N GLY A 230 16.81 12.53 1.26
CA GLY A 230 15.84 13.61 1.23
C GLY A 230 16.00 14.55 2.42
N GLU A 231 15.37 15.71 2.33
CA GLU A 231 15.22 16.62 3.46
C GLU A 231 14.28 16.01 4.51
N ASN A 232 14.50 16.36 5.79
CA ASN A 232 13.72 15.85 6.90
C ASN A 232 12.65 16.87 7.33
N PHE A 233 11.40 16.54 7.05
CA PHE A 233 10.21 17.31 7.39
C PHE A 233 9.41 16.65 8.52
N PRO A 234 8.49 17.37 9.19
CA PRO A 234 7.72 16.80 10.30
C PRO A 234 6.96 15.51 10.00
N TYR A 235 6.58 15.25 8.74
CA TYR A 235 5.79 14.08 8.32
C TYR A 235 6.53 13.15 7.35
N SER A 236 7.71 13.54 6.89
CA SER A 236 8.49 12.77 5.92
C SER A 236 9.97 12.95 6.19
N GLU A 237 10.68 11.86 6.44
CA GLU A 237 12.10 11.85 6.76
C GLU A 237 12.78 10.76 5.93
N ALA A 238 13.79 11.12 5.15
CA ALA A 238 14.44 10.19 4.22
C ALA A 238 15.96 10.23 4.38
N PHE A 239 16.47 9.62 5.45
CA PHE A 239 17.90 9.65 5.77
C PHE A 239 18.75 8.94 4.72
N ALA A 240 18.37 7.71 4.36
CA ALA A 240 18.93 6.93 3.26
C ALA A 240 18.12 5.63 3.12
N ASN A 241 18.29 4.95 1.99
CA ASN A 241 17.65 3.65 1.72
C ASN A 241 17.95 2.60 2.81
N ASP A 242 19.17 2.51 3.31
CA ASP A 242 19.62 1.53 4.31
C ASP A 242 19.36 1.99 5.75
N VAL A 243 19.49 3.29 6.02
CA VAL A 243 19.35 3.88 7.37
C VAL A 243 17.88 4.01 7.80
N GLY A 244 16.99 4.34 6.88
CA GLY A 244 15.57 4.47 7.15
C GLY A 244 14.92 5.66 6.47
N ARG A 245 13.73 5.43 5.93
CA ARG A 245 12.83 6.44 5.38
C ARG A 245 11.47 6.30 6.03
N MET A 246 10.78 7.39 6.31
CA MET A 246 9.44 7.39 6.92
C MET A 246 8.57 8.43 6.25
N ARG A 247 7.31 8.07 6.00
CA ARG A 247 6.25 8.99 5.59
C ARG A 247 5.01 8.69 6.40
N LEU A 248 4.45 9.73 7.01
CA LEU A 248 3.17 9.70 7.71
C LEU A 248 2.20 10.67 7.03
N HIS A 249 1.02 10.19 6.67
CA HIS A 249 -0.07 10.95 6.06
C HIS A 249 -0.99 11.51 7.13
N LEU A 250 -0.44 12.31 8.05
CA LEU A 250 -1.21 12.92 9.15
C LEU A 250 -2.23 13.95 8.65
N GLU A 251 -1.92 14.58 7.52
CA GLU A 251 -2.73 15.59 6.85
C GLU A 251 -3.80 14.98 5.92
N ASN A 252 -3.62 13.74 5.48
CA ASN A 252 -4.43 13.06 4.47
C ASN A 252 -4.40 11.53 4.60
N PRO A 253 -4.83 10.96 5.74
CA PRO A 253 -4.76 9.51 5.97
C PRO A 253 -5.59 8.75 4.95
N TYR A 254 -5.15 7.55 4.57
CA TYR A 254 -5.97 6.71 3.68
C TYR A 254 -7.03 6.01 4.51
N VAL A 255 -8.28 6.42 4.34
CA VAL A 255 -9.42 5.84 5.06
C VAL A 255 -9.87 4.59 4.32
N PHE A 256 -10.05 3.50 5.06
CA PHE A 256 -10.60 2.25 4.52
C PHE A 256 -11.78 1.80 5.38
N ASN A 257 -12.84 1.31 4.75
CA ASN A 257 -14.05 0.85 5.42
C ASN A 257 -14.12 -0.67 5.52
N GLU A 258 -13.48 -1.37 4.59
CA GLU A 258 -13.46 -2.82 4.48
C GLU A 258 -12.04 -3.39 4.49
N SER A 259 -11.10 -2.79 3.76
CA SER A 259 -9.76 -3.37 3.64
C SER A 259 -8.74 -2.38 3.10
N ILE A 260 -7.46 -2.63 3.38
CA ILE A 260 -6.37 -1.95 2.69
C ILE A 260 -5.23 -2.95 2.41
N ASN A 261 -4.70 -2.88 1.19
CA ASN A 261 -3.47 -3.55 0.80
C ASN A 261 -2.44 -2.50 0.40
N ILE A 262 -1.29 -2.50 1.07
CA ILE A 262 -0.13 -1.66 0.78
C ILE A 262 1.05 -2.56 0.47
N ALA A 263 1.67 -2.36 -0.68
CA ALA A 263 2.85 -3.09 -1.12
C ALA A 263 3.92 -2.13 -1.67
N TRP A 264 5.16 -2.59 -1.70
CA TRP A 264 6.32 -1.78 -2.06
C TRP A 264 7.27 -2.48 -3.04
N GLY A 265 7.90 -1.70 -3.92
CA GLY A 265 8.84 -2.22 -4.90
C GLY A 265 10.25 -2.45 -4.39
N VAL A 266 10.80 -3.63 -4.68
CA VAL A 266 12.07 -4.08 -4.13
C VAL A 266 12.90 -4.80 -5.18
N THR A 267 14.21 -4.60 -5.15
CA THR A 267 15.15 -5.22 -6.11
C THR A 267 15.50 -6.64 -5.70
N LYS A 268 15.88 -7.46 -6.68
CA LYS A 268 16.28 -8.85 -6.44
C LYS A 268 17.46 -8.94 -5.46
N GLY A 269 17.36 -9.83 -4.49
CA GLY A 269 18.42 -10.17 -3.54
C GLY A 269 18.52 -9.25 -2.33
N VAL A 270 17.69 -8.20 -2.23
CA VAL A 270 17.69 -7.31 -1.07
C VAL A 270 16.84 -7.86 0.07
N ASN A 271 17.08 -7.34 1.27
CA ASN A 271 16.42 -7.76 2.51
C ASN A 271 15.68 -6.57 3.13
N PRO A 272 14.58 -6.10 2.53
CA PRO A 272 13.90 -4.89 2.96
C PRO A 272 13.16 -5.13 4.28
N ARG A 273 13.10 -4.11 5.13
CA ARG A 273 12.31 -4.10 6.37
C ARG A 273 11.34 -2.94 6.36
N SER A 274 10.22 -3.11 7.03
CA SER A 274 9.20 -2.07 7.15
C SER A 274 8.64 -2.00 8.55
N VAL A 275 8.05 -0.86 8.89
CA VAL A 275 7.06 -0.75 9.95
C VAL A 275 5.83 -0.05 9.38
N ALA A 276 4.71 -0.75 9.32
CA ALA A 276 3.41 -0.19 9.00
C ALA A 276 2.80 0.50 10.24
N TYR A 277 2.14 1.64 10.06
CA TYR A 277 1.42 2.37 11.11
C TYR A 277 -0.02 2.68 10.66
N TRP A 278 -1.02 2.31 11.45
CA TRP A 278 -2.43 2.60 11.14
C TRP A 278 -3.30 2.67 12.41
N TYR A 279 -4.53 3.16 12.26
CA TYR A 279 -5.57 3.04 13.27
C TYR A 279 -6.69 2.15 12.76
N GLN A 280 -7.30 1.37 13.65
CA GLN A 280 -8.40 0.49 13.30
C GLN A 280 -9.45 0.42 14.42
N GLU A 281 -10.72 0.24 14.08
CA GLU A 281 -11.83 0.23 15.05
C GLU A 281 -11.63 -0.80 16.19
N ASP A 282 -11.02 -1.94 15.88
CA ASP A 282 -10.76 -3.03 16.83
C ASP A 282 -9.31 -3.06 17.29
N ALA A 283 -9.08 -3.42 18.56
CA ALA A 283 -7.74 -3.76 19.08
C ALA A 283 -7.18 -5.03 18.43
N LYS A 284 -8.06 -5.96 18.01
CA LYS A 284 -7.66 -7.20 17.36
C LYS A 284 -7.06 -6.90 15.99
N SER A 285 -5.79 -7.29 15.80
CA SER A 285 -5.16 -7.24 14.49
C SER A 285 -5.91 -8.15 13.51
N LYS A 286 -6.27 -7.58 12.35
CA LYS A 286 -6.90 -8.29 11.22
C LYS A 286 -5.98 -8.38 10.01
N VAL A 287 -4.67 -8.25 10.26
CA VAL A 287 -3.65 -8.36 9.22
C VAL A 287 -3.64 -9.79 8.68
N LEU A 288 -3.77 -9.93 7.37
CA LEU A 288 -3.68 -11.18 6.66
C LEU A 288 -2.21 -11.53 6.44
N SER A 289 -1.84 -12.78 6.76
CA SER A 289 -0.57 -13.35 6.29
C SER A 289 -0.54 -13.45 4.76
N ALA A 290 0.66 -13.56 4.18
CA ALA A 290 0.81 -13.78 2.74
C ALA A 290 -0.01 -14.99 2.25
N GLU A 291 -0.04 -16.09 3.01
CA GLU A 291 -0.84 -17.28 2.68
C GLU A 291 -2.35 -17.01 2.71
N GLN A 292 -2.84 -16.30 3.74
CA GLN A 292 -4.25 -15.92 3.82
C GLN A 292 -4.66 -14.99 2.68
N ALA A 293 -3.79 -14.03 2.37
CA ALA A 293 -3.98 -13.03 1.33
C ALA A 293 -3.76 -13.57 -0.09
N GLN A 294 -3.14 -14.74 -0.26
CA GLN A 294 -2.83 -15.29 -1.57
C GLN A 294 -4.12 -15.59 -2.34
N GLY A 295 -4.30 -14.90 -3.47
CA GLY A 295 -5.40 -15.06 -4.39
C GLY A 295 -5.15 -16.14 -5.44
N LEU A 296 -5.90 -16.05 -6.54
CA LEU A 296 -5.74 -16.94 -7.68
C LEU A 296 -4.33 -16.87 -8.27
N LYS A 297 -3.83 -18.02 -8.72
CA LYS A 297 -2.63 -18.09 -9.55
C LYS A 297 -2.97 -17.69 -10.98
N TRP A 298 -2.21 -16.77 -11.53
CA TRP A 298 -2.33 -16.30 -12.90
C TRP A 298 -1.10 -16.70 -13.70
N LYS A 299 -1.34 -17.18 -14.91
CA LYS A 299 -0.36 -17.28 -16.00
C LYS A 299 -0.43 -16.00 -16.81
N VAL A 300 0.68 -15.32 -17.02
CA VAL A 300 0.72 -13.97 -17.61
C VAL A 300 1.74 -13.89 -18.72
N PHE A 301 1.43 -13.16 -19.78
CA PHE A 301 2.28 -12.96 -20.94
C PHE A 301 2.16 -11.53 -21.49
N GLY A 302 3.27 -11.02 -22.03
CA GLY A 302 3.40 -9.68 -22.59
C GLY A 302 4.55 -8.91 -21.93
N PRO A 303 4.53 -7.58 -22.00
CA PRO A 303 3.75 -6.79 -22.93
C PRO A 303 4.18 -7.04 -24.38
N VAL A 304 3.23 -6.88 -25.30
CA VAL A 304 3.48 -6.81 -26.76
C VAL A 304 2.97 -5.49 -27.31
N GLY A 305 3.39 -5.15 -28.53
CA GLY A 305 3.00 -3.91 -29.18
C GLY A 305 1.53 -3.94 -29.63
N VAL A 306 0.96 -2.76 -29.83
CA VAL A 306 -0.43 -2.58 -30.26
C VAL A 306 -0.48 -1.83 -31.59
N PRO A 307 -1.55 -2.01 -32.41
CA PRO A 307 -1.79 -1.14 -33.55
C PRO A 307 -2.04 0.29 -33.08
N LEU A 308 -1.51 1.27 -33.82
CA LEU A 308 -1.66 2.70 -33.52
C LEU A 308 -2.45 3.38 -34.64
N LEU A 309 -3.18 4.44 -34.28
CA LEU A 309 -3.80 5.35 -35.24
C LEU A 309 -2.73 6.13 -36.02
N ALA A 310 -3.18 6.91 -37.02
CA ALA A 310 -2.29 7.68 -37.90
C ALA A 310 -1.42 8.73 -37.18
N ASP A 311 -1.76 9.08 -35.94
CA ASP A 311 -0.96 9.97 -35.09
C ASP A 311 0.31 9.31 -34.53
N GLY A 312 0.42 7.99 -34.64
CA GLY A 312 1.56 7.20 -34.19
C GLY A 312 1.67 7.06 -32.67
N ASN A 313 0.67 7.45 -31.89
CA ASN A 313 0.70 7.41 -30.42
C ASN A 313 -0.57 6.81 -29.80
N THR A 314 -1.73 6.98 -30.43
CA THR A 314 -3.00 6.51 -29.88
C THR A 314 -3.26 5.06 -30.32
N PRO A 315 -3.55 4.11 -29.41
CA PRO A 315 -3.89 2.75 -29.80
C PRO A 315 -5.19 2.69 -30.59
N ASP A 316 -5.20 1.89 -31.65
CA ASP A 316 -6.42 1.62 -32.42
C ASP A 316 -7.26 0.57 -31.69
N VAL A 317 -8.22 1.05 -30.92
CA VAL A 317 -9.18 0.24 -30.14
C VAL A 317 -10.47 -0.07 -30.92
N SER A 318 -10.54 0.23 -32.22
CA SER A 318 -11.77 0.05 -33.02
C SER A 318 -12.19 -1.40 -33.21
N ASP A 319 -11.23 -2.33 -33.10
CA ASP A 319 -11.43 -3.75 -33.31
C ASP A 319 -10.57 -4.56 -32.30
N PRO A 320 -11.18 -5.29 -31.36
CA PRO A 320 -10.44 -6.02 -30.34
C PRO A 320 -9.58 -7.14 -30.93
N GLU A 321 -9.98 -7.74 -32.05
CA GLU A 321 -9.18 -8.80 -32.69
C GLU A 321 -7.87 -8.23 -33.24
N LYS A 322 -7.90 -7.01 -33.79
CA LYS A 322 -6.70 -6.31 -34.25
C LYS A 322 -5.87 -5.79 -33.09
N LEU A 323 -6.51 -5.21 -32.08
CA LEU A 323 -5.85 -4.67 -30.89
C LEU A 323 -4.97 -5.72 -30.20
N PHE A 324 -5.47 -6.95 -30.11
CA PHE A 324 -4.82 -8.06 -29.43
C PHE A 324 -4.11 -9.05 -30.37
N ALA A 325 -4.00 -8.75 -31.67
CA ALA A 325 -3.43 -9.65 -32.68
C ALA A 325 -1.96 -10.01 -32.45
N ALA A 326 -1.21 -9.16 -31.75
CA ALA A 326 0.20 -9.41 -31.43
C ALA A 326 0.38 -10.43 -30.29
N LEU A 327 -0.68 -10.75 -29.53
CA LEU A 327 -0.61 -11.76 -28.48
C LEU A 327 -0.56 -13.16 -29.12
N PRO A 328 0.36 -14.04 -28.68
CA PRO A 328 0.43 -15.41 -29.16
C PRO A 328 -0.80 -16.22 -28.73
N ALA A 329 -1.07 -17.31 -29.44
CA ALA A 329 -2.14 -18.22 -29.05
C ALA A 329 -1.85 -18.87 -27.69
N GLU A 330 -2.89 -19.05 -26.86
CA GLU A 330 -2.75 -19.71 -25.55
C GLU A 330 -2.08 -21.08 -25.64
N ALA A 331 -2.46 -21.88 -26.65
CA ALA A 331 -1.92 -23.22 -26.86
C ALA A 331 -0.41 -23.23 -27.18
N ASP A 332 0.09 -22.17 -27.83
CA ASP A 332 1.51 -22.01 -28.10
C ASP A 332 2.28 -21.70 -26.81
N LEU A 333 1.72 -20.81 -25.97
CA LEU A 333 2.30 -20.52 -24.66
C LEU A 333 2.24 -21.71 -23.71
N ASP A 334 1.15 -22.48 -23.72
CA ASP A 334 1.00 -23.72 -22.94
C ASP A 334 2.00 -24.79 -23.37
N ALA A 335 2.36 -24.84 -24.65
CA ALA A 335 3.41 -25.71 -25.19
C ALA A 335 4.83 -25.17 -24.94
N GLY A 336 4.98 -24.02 -24.26
CA GLY A 336 6.28 -23.41 -23.98
C GLY A 336 6.98 -22.86 -25.22
N LYS A 337 6.24 -22.55 -26.29
CA LYS A 337 6.83 -22.01 -27.52
C LYS A 337 7.41 -20.60 -27.26
N PRO A 338 8.51 -20.26 -27.94
CA PRO A 338 9.07 -18.92 -27.88
C PRO A 338 8.13 -17.90 -28.53
N ALA A 339 7.92 -16.77 -27.85
CA ALA A 339 7.20 -15.61 -28.38
C ALA A 339 7.96 -14.33 -28.04
N GLU A 340 7.89 -13.34 -28.93
CA GLU A 340 8.51 -12.04 -28.69
C GLU A 340 7.65 -11.21 -27.74
N ALA A 341 8.30 -10.62 -26.73
CA ALA A 341 7.69 -9.65 -25.83
C ALA A 341 8.71 -8.57 -25.46
N TYR A 342 8.21 -7.42 -24.99
CA TYR A 342 9.04 -6.41 -24.38
C TYR A 342 9.28 -6.79 -22.92
N HIS A 343 10.50 -6.62 -22.44
CA HIS A 343 10.82 -6.88 -21.04
C HIS A 343 11.53 -5.66 -20.48
N ILE A 344 10.82 -4.98 -19.59
CA ILE A 344 11.29 -3.78 -18.92
C ILE A 344 11.81 -4.20 -17.53
N MET A 345 12.68 -5.19 -17.49
CA MET A 345 13.49 -5.42 -16.29
C MET A 345 14.76 -4.60 -16.42
N PHE A 346 15.37 -4.24 -15.28
CA PHE A 346 16.60 -3.48 -15.04
C PHE A 346 17.88 -3.88 -15.83
N THR A 347 17.75 -4.59 -16.95
CA THR A 347 18.82 -5.04 -17.85
C THR A 347 18.49 -4.70 -19.31
N LYS A 348 19.02 -3.55 -19.78
CA LYS A 348 19.54 -3.19 -21.13
C LYS A 348 18.91 -3.68 -22.45
N THR A 349 17.84 -4.46 -22.50
CA THR A 349 17.28 -4.94 -23.78
C THR A 349 15.77 -4.80 -23.84
N ASN A 350 15.30 -3.86 -24.68
CA ASN A 350 13.89 -3.54 -24.88
C ASN A 350 13.10 -4.59 -25.69
N LYS A 351 13.67 -5.72 -26.11
CA LYS A 351 12.95 -6.82 -26.77
C LYS A 351 13.65 -8.14 -26.47
N GLY A 352 12.87 -9.20 -26.22
CA GLY A 352 13.39 -10.54 -25.95
C GLY A 352 12.42 -11.64 -26.38
N THR A 353 12.93 -12.86 -26.49
CA THR A 353 12.14 -14.07 -26.76
C THR A 353 11.90 -14.81 -25.45
N PHE A 354 10.64 -15.08 -25.15
CA PHE A 354 10.21 -15.74 -23.91
C PHE A 354 9.52 -17.06 -24.22
N ASN A 355 9.81 -18.07 -23.42
CA ASN A 355 9.22 -19.39 -23.57
C ASN A 355 7.99 -19.49 -22.67
N GLY A 356 6.80 -19.48 -23.26
CA GLY A 356 5.55 -19.70 -22.53
C GLY A 356 5.16 -18.61 -21.54
N TRP A 357 4.41 -19.01 -20.51
CA TRP A 357 3.81 -18.13 -19.50
C TRP A 357 4.78 -17.78 -18.36
N ALA A 358 4.72 -16.54 -17.87
CA ALA A 358 5.12 -16.20 -16.51
C ALA A 358 3.99 -16.55 -15.53
N GLU A 359 4.29 -16.64 -14.24
CA GLU A 359 3.30 -16.95 -13.20
C GLU A 359 3.33 -15.90 -12.09
N GLN A 360 2.14 -15.53 -11.60
CA GLN A 360 2.00 -14.58 -10.49
C GLN A 360 0.75 -14.91 -9.67
N TYR A 361 0.83 -14.78 -8.35
CA TYR A 361 -0.36 -14.84 -7.51
C TYR A 361 -0.99 -13.45 -7.39
N ALA A 362 -2.32 -13.41 -7.47
CA ALA A 362 -3.06 -12.25 -7.00
C ALA A 362 -2.94 -12.12 -5.47
N VAL A 363 -3.19 -10.92 -4.95
CA VAL A 363 -3.38 -10.66 -3.52
C VAL A 363 -4.84 -10.31 -3.29
N GLY A 364 -5.59 -11.19 -2.63
CA GLY A 364 -7.05 -11.18 -2.68
C GLY A 364 -7.52 -11.35 -4.13
N GLY A 365 -8.37 -10.45 -4.61
CA GLY A 365 -8.78 -10.39 -6.02
C GLY A 365 -7.75 -9.71 -6.93
N HIS A 366 -6.69 -9.10 -6.39
CA HIS A 366 -5.88 -8.13 -7.11
C HIS A 366 -4.63 -8.75 -7.75
N LEU A 367 -4.61 -8.79 -9.07
CA LEU A 367 -3.44 -9.12 -9.88
C LEU A 367 -2.71 -7.83 -10.27
N ASN A 368 -1.57 -7.57 -9.65
CA ASN A 368 -0.72 -6.41 -9.97
C ASN A 368 0.44 -6.82 -10.87
N LEU A 369 0.44 -6.41 -12.14
CA LEU A 369 1.42 -6.84 -13.13
C LEU A 369 2.59 -5.86 -13.29
N MET A 370 2.65 -4.81 -12.48
CA MET A 370 3.68 -3.76 -12.60
C MET A 370 5.10 -4.25 -12.37
N TYR A 371 5.34 -5.36 -11.67
CA TYR A 371 6.70 -5.88 -11.47
C TYR A 371 7.20 -6.68 -12.66
N ILE A 372 6.28 -7.27 -13.42
CA ILE A 372 6.63 -8.02 -14.61
C ILE A 372 6.84 -7.04 -15.76
N TYR A 373 6.11 -5.92 -15.77
CA TYR A 373 5.95 -5.07 -16.94
C TYR A 373 6.24 -3.57 -16.70
N GLY A 374 6.63 -3.14 -15.50
CA GLY A 374 6.76 -1.73 -15.11
C GLY A 374 8.20 -1.19 -14.91
N HIS A 375 8.31 0.12 -15.15
CA HIS A 375 9.38 1.10 -14.91
C HIS A 375 10.85 0.70 -15.21
N ALA A 376 11.34 1.07 -16.40
CA ALA A 376 12.75 1.36 -16.63
C ALA A 376 12.99 2.87 -16.56
N MET A 377 13.96 3.27 -15.73
CA MET A 377 14.70 4.51 -15.90
C MET A 377 16.11 4.13 -16.42
N GLU A 378 16.39 4.35 -17.70
CA GLU A 378 17.78 4.48 -18.17
C GLU A 378 18.09 5.97 -18.32
N LEU A 379 18.90 6.50 -17.41
CA LEU A 379 19.45 7.85 -17.51
C LEU A 379 20.65 7.81 -18.45
N HIS A 380 20.49 7.71 -19.78
CA HIS A 380 21.48 8.17 -20.80
C HIS A 380 20.81 8.34 -22.18
N ASP A 381 21.27 9.35 -22.93
CA ASP A 381 21.02 9.71 -24.34
C ASP A 381 19.76 9.18 -25.05
N HIS A 382 18.58 9.43 -24.47
CA HIS A 382 17.24 9.30 -25.08
C HIS A 382 16.52 7.94 -24.93
N MET A 383 16.09 7.57 -23.70
CA MET A 383 14.87 6.76 -23.52
C MET A 383 14.08 7.23 -22.29
N HIS A 384 12.85 7.68 -22.53
CA HIS A 384 11.93 8.23 -21.54
C HIS A 384 11.30 7.11 -20.69
N MET A 385 10.80 7.45 -19.50
CA MET A 385 9.83 6.63 -18.76
C MET A 385 8.85 5.98 -19.75
N GLY A 386 8.71 4.66 -19.72
CA GLY A 386 8.09 3.84 -20.77
C GLY A 386 6.59 4.07 -20.96
N TYR A 387 6.21 5.22 -21.48
CA TYR A 387 4.83 5.64 -21.73
C TYR A 387 4.40 5.29 -23.17
N TYR A 388 4.18 4.00 -23.44
CA TYR A 388 3.61 3.58 -24.72
C TYR A 388 2.48 2.58 -24.50
N ALA A 389 1.47 2.64 -25.36
CA ALA A 389 0.38 1.68 -25.33
C ALA A 389 0.90 0.26 -25.62
N ARG A 390 0.41 -0.72 -24.85
CA ARG A 390 0.86 -2.12 -24.90
C ARG A 390 -0.25 -3.04 -24.48
N CYS A 391 -0.22 -4.29 -24.95
CA CYS A 391 -1.20 -5.28 -24.52
C CYS A 391 -0.55 -6.50 -23.87
N MET A 392 -1.31 -7.13 -22.99
CA MET A 392 -0.93 -8.24 -22.15
C MET A 392 -2.06 -9.26 -22.12
N MET A 393 -1.73 -10.49 -21.74
CA MET A 393 -2.68 -11.57 -21.56
C MET A 393 -2.46 -12.23 -20.21
N ALA A 394 -3.54 -12.42 -19.46
CA ALA A 394 -3.56 -13.14 -18.21
C ALA A 394 -4.57 -14.28 -18.29
N LYS A 395 -4.21 -15.45 -17.76
CA LYS A 395 -5.06 -16.64 -17.67
C LYS A 395 -5.04 -17.17 -16.25
N THR A 396 -6.20 -17.54 -15.72
CA THR A 396 -6.31 -18.30 -14.49
C THR A 396 -7.28 -19.47 -14.66
N GLU A 397 -7.14 -20.45 -13.79
CA GLU A 397 -7.99 -21.62 -13.71
C GLU A 397 -8.59 -21.68 -12.31
N LEU A 398 -9.88 -21.98 -12.22
CA LEU A 398 -10.62 -22.08 -10.96
C LEU A 398 -11.61 -23.24 -11.02
N SER A 399 -11.96 -23.82 -9.86
CA SER A 399 -12.85 -24.96 -9.79
C SER A 399 -14.03 -24.73 -8.86
N VAL A 400 -15.25 -25.02 -9.34
CA VAL A 400 -16.49 -24.89 -8.56
C VAL A 400 -17.19 -26.24 -8.39
N GLY A 401 -17.81 -26.46 -7.22
CA GLY A 401 -18.45 -27.74 -6.88
C GLY A 401 -19.74 -28.05 -7.66
N LYS A 402 -20.37 -27.03 -8.25
CA LYS A 402 -21.59 -27.13 -9.05
C LYS A 402 -21.53 -26.15 -10.22
N ALA A 403 -22.17 -26.51 -11.34
CA ALA A 403 -22.40 -25.56 -12.41
C ALA A 403 -23.35 -24.46 -11.92
N GLN A 404 -23.02 -23.21 -12.20
CA GLN A 404 -23.77 -22.05 -11.71
C GLN A 404 -23.43 -20.80 -12.52
N THR A 405 -24.40 -19.92 -12.66
CA THR A 405 -24.16 -18.54 -13.08
C THR A 405 -23.61 -17.76 -11.89
N VAL A 406 -22.60 -16.95 -12.14
CA VAL A 406 -21.90 -16.12 -11.15
C VAL A 406 -21.86 -14.69 -11.64
N GLU A 407 -21.80 -13.74 -10.71
CA GLU A 407 -21.46 -12.36 -11.02
C GLU A 407 -19.95 -12.18 -10.87
N LEU A 408 -19.28 -11.77 -11.95
CA LEU A 408 -17.87 -11.38 -11.93
C LEU A 408 -17.79 -9.87 -11.70
N GLN A 409 -17.15 -9.47 -10.61
CA GLN A 409 -16.79 -8.07 -10.37
C GLN A 409 -15.35 -7.87 -10.82
N LEU A 410 -15.16 -6.97 -11.77
CA LEU A 410 -13.87 -6.67 -12.35
C LEU A 410 -13.56 -5.18 -12.17
N SER A 411 -12.43 -4.87 -11.54
CA SER A 411 -11.85 -3.53 -11.53
C SER A 411 -10.59 -3.50 -12.38
N TYR A 412 -10.47 -2.52 -13.27
CA TYR A 412 -9.40 -2.49 -14.26
C TYR A 412 -9.16 -1.10 -14.82
N ASP A 413 -8.00 -0.98 -15.44
CA ASP A 413 -7.46 0.15 -16.21
C ASP A 413 -6.35 -0.50 -17.06
N ASP A 414 -6.45 -0.63 -18.38
CA ASP A 414 -7.22 0.12 -19.37
C ASP A 414 -8.13 -0.86 -20.20
N PRO A 415 -8.59 -0.61 -21.45
CA PRO A 415 -9.42 -1.55 -22.23
C PRO A 415 -9.10 -3.03 -22.13
N LEU A 416 -10.12 -3.87 -22.07
CA LEU A 416 -9.93 -5.31 -21.96
C LEU A 416 -11.04 -6.16 -22.60
N VAL A 417 -10.72 -7.44 -22.77
CA VAL A 417 -11.65 -8.49 -23.16
C VAL A 417 -11.52 -9.63 -22.16
N VAL A 418 -12.65 -10.13 -21.66
CA VAL A 418 -12.72 -11.28 -20.76
C VAL A 418 -13.42 -12.45 -21.46
N GLU A 419 -12.76 -13.59 -21.41
CA GLU A 419 -13.28 -14.87 -21.89
C GLU A 419 -13.37 -15.86 -20.72
N VAL A 420 -14.50 -16.55 -20.62
CA VAL A 420 -14.71 -17.66 -19.68
C VAL A 420 -15.00 -18.91 -20.50
N ASN A 421 -14.19 -19.95 -20.30
CA ASN A 421 -14.29 -21.22 -21.02
C ASN A 421 -14.32 -21.05 -22.56
N GLY A 422 -13.56 -20.07 -23.08
CA GLY A 422 -13.47 -19.77 -24.52
C GLY A 422 -14.63 -18.95 -25.09
N LYS A 423 -15.60 -18.54 -24.26
CA LYS A 423 -16.67 -17.62 -24.65
C LYS A 423 -16.32 -16.22 -24.15
N LYS A 424 -16.32 -15.22 -25.04
CA LYS A 424 -16.24 -13.81 -24.64
C LYS A 424 -17.49 -13.45 -23.82
N VAL A 425 -17.27 -13.10 -22.55
CA VAL A 425 -18.35 -12.72 -21.62
C VAL A 425 -18.42 -11.22 -21.39
N PHE A 426 -17.29 -10.52 -21.55
CA PHE A 426 -17.22 -9.08 -21.35
C PHE A 426 -16.17 -8.45 -22.27
N GLN A 427 -16.43 -7.20 -22.67
CA GLN A 427 -15.46 -6.35 -23.34
C GLN A 427 -15.71 -4.89 -22.98
N ASP A 428 -14.64 -4.13 -22.90
CA ASP A 428 -14.68 -2.69 -22.78
C ASP A 428 -13.48 -2.10 -23.50
N LEU A 429 -13.74 -1.28 -24.53
CA LEU A 429 -12.73 -0.74 -25.43
C LEU A 429 -12.55 0.77 -25.28
N GLU A 430 -13.22 1.38 -24.30
CA GLU A 430 -13.11 2.81 -24.05
C GLU A 430 -11.80 3.13 -23.31
N LEU A 431 -11.00 4.01 -23.92
CA LEU A 431 -9.80 4.57 -23.30
C LEU A 431 -10.21 5.54 -22.18
N ARG A 432 -9.82 5.25 -20.94
CA ARG A 432 -10.19 6.05 -19.77
C ARG A 432 -8.97 6.63 -19.08
N GLN A 433 -9.26 7.58 -18.19
CA GLN A 433 -8.27 8.11 -17.27
C GLN A 433 -8.55 7.56 -15.87
N GLY A 434 -8.06 6.36 -15.60
CA GLY A 434 -8.12 5.74 -14.29
C GLY A 434 -8.97 4.48 -14.20
N PHE A 435 -9.04 3.93 -12.99
CA PHE A 435 -9.75 2.69 -12.69
C PHE A 435 -11.26 2.80 -12.80
N THR A 436 -11.86 1.76 -13.36
CA THR A 436 -13.31 1.51 -13.30
C THR A 436 -13.58 0.18 -12.63
N THR A 437 -14.80 0.02 -12.09
CA THR A 437 -15.32 -1.26 -11.59
C THR A 437 -16.65 -1.56 -12.26
N THR A 438 -16.79 -2.79 -12.75
CA THR A 438 -18.01 -3.26 -13.41
C THR A 438 -18.38 -4.66 -12.92
N THR A 439 -19.63 -5.05 -13.09
CA THR A 439 -20.07 -6.43 -12.90
C THR A 439 -20.71 -6.99 -14.15
N PHE A 440 -20.53 -8.28 -14.38
CA PHE A 440 -21.16 -9.01 -15.48
C PHE A 440 -21.30 -10.49 -15.15
N ASP A 441 -22.32 -11.12 -15.72
CA ASP A 441 -22.61 -12.53 -15.50
C ASP A 441 -21.69 -13.44 -16.32
N ALA A 442 -21.30 -14.56 -15.73
CA ALA A 442 -20.65 -15.67 -16.43
C ALA A 442 -21.18 -17.02 -15.95
N ASP A 443 -21.24 -18.00 -16.86
CA ASP A 443 -21.59 -19.36 -16.51
C ASP A 443 -20.34 -20.18 -16.21
N LEU A 444 -20.25 -20.70 -14.98
CA LEU A 444 -19.21 -21.65 -14.59
C LEU A 444 -19.74 -23.08 -14.70
N LEU A 445 -18.91 -23.96 -15.26
CA LEU A 445 -19.12 -25.39 -15.33
C LEU A 445 -18.77 -26.04 -13.99
N LYS A 446 -19.39 -27.18 -13.67
CA LYS A 446 -18.94 -28.01 -12.55
C LYS A 446 -17.51 -28.49 -12.82
N GLY A 447 -16.62 -28.31 -11.84
CA GLY A 447 -15.19 -28.60 -11.98
C GLY A 447 -14.40 -27.39 -12.49
N GLY A 448 -13.37 -27.65 -13.29
CA GLY A 448 -12.43 -26.63 -13.77
C GLY A 448 -13.05 -25.66 -14.78
N ASN A 449 -12.71 -24.38 -14.63
CA ASN A 449 -13.08 -23.27 -15.48
C ASN A 449 -11.85 -22.43 -15.78
N LYS A 450 -11.77 -21.92 -17.00
CA LYS A 450 -10.67 -21.05 -17.45
C LYS A 450 -11.18 -19.63 -17.64
N VAL A 451 -10.49 -18.67 -17.03
CA VAL A 451 -10.72 -17.23 -17.26
C VAL A 451 -9.49 -16.66 -17.96
N VAL A 452 -9.71 -15.98 -19.09
CA VAL A 452 -8.66 -15.30 -19.85
C VAL A 452 -9.02 -13.83 -19.97
N VAL A 453 -8.06 -12.97 -19.66
CA VAL A 453 -8.16 -11.52 -19.78
C VAL A 453 -7.08 -11.04 -20.73
N LYS A 454 -7.48 -10.39 -21.82
CA LYS A 454 -6.58 -9.64 -22.70
C LYS A 454 -6.77 -8.17 -22.37
N MET A 455 -5.70 -7.49 -22.00
CA MET A 455 -5.76 -6.12 -21.47
C MET A 455 -4.81 -5.21 -22.23
N LEU A 456 -5.26 -3.99 -22.46
CA LEU A 456 -4.48 -2.85 -22.92
C LEU A 456 -4.05 -2.07 -21.68
N ASP A 457 -2.84 -1.54 -21.73
CA ASP A 457 -2.32 -0.55 -20.79
C ASP A 457 -1.88 0.65 -21.61
N THR A 458 -2.37 1.84 -21.27
CA THR A 458 -2.02 3.09 -21.96
C THR A 458 -1.50 4.15 -20.99
N PRO A 459 -0.68 5.11 -21.49
CA PRO A 459 -0.27 6.25 -20.68
C PRO A 459 -1.47 7.12 -20.30
N ASN A 460 -1.86 7.03 -19.03
CA ASN A 460 -2.92 7.84 -18.46
C ASN A 460 -2.51 8.37 -17.06
N ASN A 461 -3.47 8.85 -16.27
CA ASN A 461 -3.22 9.44 -14.95
C ASN A 461 -2.60 8.47 -13.93
N ASN A 462 -2.64 7.16 -14.20
CA ASN A 462 -2.05 6.12 -13.36
C ASN A 462 -0.65 5.68 -13.83
N THR A 463 -0.05 6.41 -14.79
CA THR A 463 1.34 6.20 -15.25
C THR A 463 1.64 4.80 -15.77
N CYS A 464 0.75 4.28 -16.65
CA CYS A 464 0.83 2.93 -17.24
C CYS A 464 0.76 1.82 -16.19
N TRP A 465 -0.19 1.92 -15.26
CA TRP A 465 -0.48 0.83 -14.36
C TRP A 465 -1.10 -0.34 -15.13
N ALA A 466 -0.64 -1.55 -14.84
CA ALA A 466 -1.16 -2.75 -15.47
C ALA A 466 -1.55 -3.80 -14.42
N GLY A 467 -2.80 -4.24 -14.48
CA GLY A 467 -3.33 -5.27 -13.60
C GLY A 467 -4.86 -5.32 -13.65
N ILE A 468 -5.43 -6.16 -12.79
CA ILE A 468 -6.89 -6.25 -12.61
C ILE A 468 -7.22 -6.62 -11.16
N SER A 469 -8.44 -6.32 -10.72
CA SER A 469 -9.07 -6.92 -9.56
C SER A 469 -10.21 -7.81 -10.02
N LEU A 470 -10.14 -9.11 -9.80
CA LEU A 470 -11.24 -10.04 -10.10
C LEU A 470 -11.80 -10.63 -8.82
N ARG A 471 -13.11 -10.48 -8.63
CA ARG A 471 -13.89 -11.14 -7.59
C ARG A 471 -15.10 -11.83 -8.19
N ILE A 472 -15.55 -12.88 -7.53
CA ILE A 472 -16.55 -13.81 -8.07
C ILE A 472 -17.62 -14.02 -7.01
N PHE A 473 -18.87 -13.70 -7.33
CA PHE A 473 -20.00 -13.81 -6.43
C PHE A 473 -21.02 -14.82 -6.94
N ASP A 474 -21.67 -15.52 -6.02
CA ASP A 474 -22.86 -16.28 -6.36
C ASP A 474 -24.07 -15.36 -6.56
N VAL A 475 -25.18 -15.92 -7.04
CA VAL A 475 -26.44 -15.18 -7.27
C VAL A 475 -27.02 -14.59 -5.96
N GLY A 476 -26.58 -15.08 -4.80
CA GLY A 476 -26.94 -14.55 -3.49
C GLY A 476 -26.07 -13.37 -3.04
N GLY A 477 -25.10 -12.94 -3.86
CA GLY A 477 -24.15 -11.87 -3.54
C GLY A 477 -23.05 -12.29 -2.56
N SER A 478 -22.89 -13.60 -2.31
CA SER A 478 -21.80 -14.12 -1.48
C SER A 478 -20.57 -14.39 -2.35
N GLU A 479 -19.40 -13.92 -1.93
CA GLU A 479 -18.16 -14.21 -2.63
C GLU A 479 -17.91 -15.72 -2.63
N ILE A 480 -17.63 -16.28 -3.80
CA ILE A 480 -17.43 -17.71 -3.97
C ILE A 480 -16.06 -18.08 -3.43
N GLU A 481 -16.05 -19.01 -2.49
CA GLU A 481 -14.82 -19.65 -2.03
C GLU A 481 -14.24 -20.49 -3.17
N LEU A 482 -13.11 -20.04 -3.72
CA LEU A 482 -12.40 -20.74 -4.78
C LEU A 482 -11.55 -21.83 -4.14
N ASN A 483 -11.71 -23.08 -4.58
CA ASN A 483 -10.79 -24.15 -4.20
C ASN A 483 -9.42 -23.80 -4.79
N ARG A 484 -8.49 -23.40 -3.91
CA ARG A 484 -7.13 -22.99 -4.26
C ARG A 484 -6.29 -24.16 -4.72
#